data_AF-A0A3B8RJG5-F1
#
_entry.id   AF-A0A3B8RJG5-F1
#
_cell.length_a   1.000
_cell.length_b   1.000
_cell.length_c   1.000
_cell.angle_alpha   90.00
_cell.angle_beta   90.00
_cell.angle_gamma   90.00
#
_symmetry.space_group_name_H-M   'P 1'
#
loop_
_entity.id
_entity.type
_entity.pdbx_description
1 polymer ?
#
loop_
_entity_poly.entity_id
_entity_poly.type
_entity_poly.pdbx_seq_one_letter_code
_entity_poly.pdbx_strand_id
1 'polypeptide(L)'
;MQHGAVVKASHRVIAAGPGFPKGLLRNIGHGLGDAWFPQRCLLCLSRCRGDFCQACEPLLDCADPLRQRRCPRCGMIDADGNDSVEVHRCKHPDPAWHRLWVGMDYQVPLDGLLMLGKFGHDPNACRALGRWLGKRILNSFHDEGCSTPLVIPMPSTPSKLRSRGYNPVEQIARGWVQVAKTCGHPPPRLECGLLLRREHGPSQSRRQGKER
;
A
#
# COMPACT_ATOMS: atom_id res chain seq x y z
N MET A 1 54.64 2.61 -8.43
CA MET A 1 54.04 1.62 -7.51
C MET A 1 52.52 1.75 -7.66
N GLN A 2 51.96 0.93 -8.56
CA GLN A 2 51.02 -0.18 -8.27
C GLN A 2 49.62 0.30 -7.84
N HIS A 3 48.68 0.33 -8.80
CA HIS A 3 47.53 -0.62 -8.99
C HIS A 3 46.33 -0.25 -8.10
N GLY A 4 45.18 0.19 -8.64
CA GLY A 4 44.11 -0.67 -9.17
C GLY A 4 43.01 -0.79 -8.08
N ALA A 5 41.71 -0.58 -8.30
CA ALA A 5 40.89 -1.28 -9.28
C ALA A 5 39.59 -0.54 -9.59
N VAL A 6 39.20 -0.72 -10.85
CA VAL A 6 37.92 -0.40 -11.48
C VAL A 6 36.89 -1.45 -11.07
N VAL A 7 35.68 -1.05 -10.67
CA VAL A 7 34.54 -1.97 -10.55
C VAL A 7 33.67 -1.82 -11.79
N LYS A 8 33.77 -2.79 -12.72
CA LYS A 8 32.86 -2.97 -13.85
C LYS A 8 32.29 -4.38 -13.84
N ALA A 9 30.96 -4.42 -13.90
CA ALA A 9 30.03 -5.39 -14.50
C ALA A 9 30.33 -6.90 -14.45
N SER A 10 29.31 -7.71 -14.16
CA SER A 10 29.20 -9.06 -14.71
C SER A 10 27.74 -9.55 -14.75
N HIS A 11 27.18 -9.55 -15.96
CA HIS A 11 26.10 -10.47 -16.36
C HIS A 11 26.62 -11.91 -16.39
N ARG A 12 25.82 -12.88 -15.95
CA ARG A 12 25.89 -14.32 -16.34
C ARG A 12 24.46 -14.86 -16.37
N VAL A 13 23.86 -15.10 -17.53
CA VAL A 13 23.97 -16.26 -18.47
C VAL A 13 23.43 -17.57 -17.88
N ILE A 14 22.46 -18.11 -18.64
CA ILE A 14 21.60 -19.29 -18.45
C ILE A 14 22.33 -20.57 -18.90
N ALA A 15 22.08 -21.69 -18.22
CA ALA A 15 22.12 -23.11 -18.70
C ALA A 15 21.71 -24.04 -17.53
N ALA A 16 21.12 -25.24 -17.66
CA ALA A 16 20.47 -26.02 -18.72
C ALA A 16 19.85 -27.30 -18.08
N GLY A 17 18.93 -27.98 -18.77
CA GLY A 17 18.91 -29.46 -18.81
C GLY A 17 17.72 -30.24 -18.20
N PRO A 18 17.51 -31.51 -18.64
CA PRO A 18 16.22 -32.00 -19.15
C PRO A 18 15.56 -33.15 -18.34
N GLY A 19 14.30 -33.50 -18.68
CA GLY A 19 13.74 -34.85 -18.49
C GLY A 19 12.40 -34.93 -17.75
N PHE A 20 11.31 -35.19 -18.49
CA PHE A 20 9.98 -35.55 -17.95
C PHE A 20 9.78 -37.07 -17.97
N PRO A 21 9.21 -37.66 -16.90
CA PRO A 21 8.31 -38.80 -17.01
C PRO A 21 6.90 -38.47 -16.48
N LYS A 22 5.89 -39.14 -17.06
CA LYS A 22 4.45 -38.89 -16.92
C LYS A 22 3.80 -39.74 -15.81
N GLY A 23 2.77 -39.19 -15.16
CA GLY A 23 1.90 -39.84 -14.16
C GLY A 23 2.21 -39.32 -12.75
N LEU A 24 1.30 -38.80 -11.93
CA LEU A 24 -0.11 -39.14 -11.75
C LEU A 24 -0.79 -37.98 -10.98
N LEU A 25 -1.99 -37.61 -11.42
CA LEU A 25 -2.71 -36.39 -11.11
C LEU A 25 -3.48 -36.45 -9.77
N ARG A 26 -3.11 -35.59 -8.82
CA ARG A 26 -4.02 -34.85 -7.90
C ARG A 26 -3.17 -33.88 -7.06
N ASN A 27 -3.47 -32.58 -7.14
CA ASN A 27 -2.86 -31.43 -6.40
C ASN A 27 -1.73 -30.60 -7.07
N ILE A 28 -1.58 -30.61 -8.40
CA ILE A 28 -0.44 -29.95 -9.08
C ILE A 28 -0.71 -28.48 -9.53
N GLY A 29 -1.95 -28.00 -9.46
CA GLY A 29 -2.36 -26.71 -10.06
C GLY A 29 -1.64 -25.46 -9.53
N HIS A 30 -1.24 -25.43 -8.26
CA HIS A 30 -0.52 -24.28 -7.69
C HIS A 30 1.01 -24.37 -7.88
N GLY A 31 1.58 -25.59 -7.95
CA GLY A 31 3.03 -25.77 -8.00
C GLY A 31 3.67 -25.45 -9.35
N LEU A 32 3.01 -25.80 -10.46
CA LEU A 32 3.54 -25.49 -11.80
C LEU A 32 3.38 -24.01 -12.17
N GLY A 33 2.26 -23.39 -11.76
CA GLY A 33 2.04 -21.96 -11.95
C GLY A 33 3.09 -21.12 -11.24
N ASP A 34 3.41 -21.45 -9.99
CA ASP A 34 4.44 -20.76 -9.21
C ASP A 34 5.86 -21.00 -9.75
N ALA A 35 6.13 -22.13 -10.41
CA ALA A 35 7.44 -22.40 -11.02
C ALA A 35 7.67 -21.56 -12.29
N TRP A 36 6.61 -21.33 -13.07
CA TRP A 36 6.68 -20.58 -14.33
C TRP A 36 6.43 -19.07 -14.14
N PHE A 37 5.60 -18.71 -13.16
CA PHE A 37 5.26 -17.33 -12.78
C PHE A 37 5.46 -17.15 -11.27
N PRO A 38 6.71 -17.26 -10.77
CA PRO A 38 6.96 -17.12 -9.35
C PRO A 38 6.55 -15.72 -8.89
N GLN A 39 5.76 -15.66 -7.83
CA GLN A 39 5.51 -14.38 -7.16
C GLN A 39 6.83 -13.77 -6.70
N ARG A 40 6.91 -12.44 -6.85
CA ARG A 40 8.09 -11.66 -6.55
C ARG A 40 7.74 -10.57 -5.55
N CYS A 41 8.67 -10.31 -4.65
CA CYS A 41 8.56 -9.21 -3.72
C CYS A 41 8.43 -7.90 -4.49
N LEU A 42 7.43 -7.09 -4.16
CA LEU A 42 7.21 -5.79 -4.81
C LEU A 42 8.33 -4.77 -4.52
N LEU A 43 9.20 -5.04 -3.53
CA LEU A 43 10.33 -4.18 -3.19
C LEU A 43 11.64 -4.63 -3.84
N CYS A 44 12.04 -5.89 -3.66
CA CYS A 44 13.35 -6.38 -4.09
C CYS A 44 13.31 -7.36 -5.27
N LEU A 45 12.12 -7.73 -5.76
CA LEU A 45 11.89 -8.65 -6.88
C LEU A 45 12.38 -10.10 -6.68
N SER A 46 12.91 -10.42 -5.49
CA SER A 46 13.23 -11.79 -5.08
C SER A 46 11.97 -12.65 -5.02
N ARG A 47 12.11 -13.95 -5.30
CA ARG A 47 11.00 -14.91 -5.20
C ARG A 47 10.50 -14.96 -3.76
N CYS A 48 9.19 -14.84 -3.56
CA CYS A 48 8.56 -15.01 -2.25
C CYS A 48 7.12 -15.49 -2.39
N ARG A 49 6.54 -15.95 -1.28
CA ARG A 49 5.11 -16.22 -1.18
C ARG A 49 4.44 -14.94 -0.63
N GLY A 50 3.56 -14.31 -1.40
CA GLY A 50 2.94 -13.04 -1.03
C GLY A 50 3.63 -11.81 -1.63
N ASP A 51 3.21 -10.63 -1.18
CA ASP A 51 3.59 -9.35 -1.79
C ASP A 51 5.01 -8.89 -1.43
N PHE A 52 5.47 -9.25 -0.24
CA PHE A 52 6.73 -8.82 0.33
C PHE A 52 7.46 -10.05 0.89
N CYS A 53 8.77 -10.12 0.70
CA CYS A 53 9.58 -11.17 1.32
C CYS A 53 9.89 -10.83 2.77
N GLN A 54 10.20 -11.84 3.58
CA GLN A 54 10.52 -11.70 5.00
C GLN A 54 11.67 -10.70 5.28
N ALA A 55 12.60 -10.52 4.34
CA ALA A 55 13.69 -9.55 4.47
C ALA A 55 13.22 -8.09 4.24
N CYS A 56 12.17 -7.88 3.45
CA CYS A 56 11.66 -6.54 3.13
C CYS A 56 10.49 -6.11 4.02
N GLU A 57 9.77 -7.05 4.64
CA GLU A 57 8.68 -6.72 5.58
C GLU A 57 9.12 -5.77 6.71
N PRO A 58 10.26 -5.97 7.39
CA PRO A 58 10.72 -5.05 8.44
C PRO A 58 10.99 -3.63 7.94
N LEU A 59 11.36 -3.45 6.67
CA LEU A 59 11.59 -2.11 6.10
C LEU A 59 10.29 -1.32 5.97
N LEU A 60 9.17 -2.01 5.74
CA LEU A 60 7.85 -1.40 5.73
C LEU A 60 7.43 -1.00 7.15
N ASP A 61 7.72 -1.85 8.14
CA ASP A 61 7.42 -1.62 9.55
C ASP A 61 8.15 -0.41 10.15
N CYS A 62 9.42 -0.21 9.79
CA CYS A 62 10.18 0.96 10.24
C CYS A 62 9.62 2.27 9.67
N ALA A 63 8.98 2.22 8.50
CA ALA A 63 8.37 3.36 7.84
C ALA A 63 6.90 3.58 8.23
N ASP A 64 6.37 2.80 9.19
CA ASP A 64 4.96 2.79 9.59
C ASP A 64 4.60 4.00 10.48
N PRO A 65 3.78 4.95 9.99
CA PRO A 65 3.40 6.13 10.77
C PRO A 65 2.41 5.82 11.87
N LEU A 66 1.76 4.66 11.88
CA LEU A 66 0.84 4.26 12.95
C LEU A 66 1.57 4.07 14.29
N ARG A 67 2.90 3.91 14.26
CA ARG A 67 3.76 3.88 15.44
C ARG A 67 4.04 5.28 16.01
N GLN A 68 3.77 6.34 15.24
CA GLN A 68 4.00 7.72 15.64
C GLN A 68 2.70 8.34 16.15
N ARG A 69 2.78 9.08 17.26
CA ARG A 69 1.64 9.87 17.72
C ARG A 69 1.46 11.06 16.77
N ARG A 70 0.28 11.14 16.17
CA ARG A 70 -0.09 12.17 15.19
C ARG A 70 -1.38 12.84 15.61
N CYS A 71 -1.53 14.10 15.19
CA CYS A 71 -2.74 14.84 15.47
C CYS A 71 -3.93 14.14 14.79
N PRO A 72 -4.99 13.74 15.51
CA PRO A 72 -6.16 13.09 14.93
C PRO A 72 -6.97 14.03 14.02
N ARG A 73 -6.63 15.33 13.96
CA ARG A 73 -7.26 16.32 13.09
C ARG A 73 -6.50 16.54 11.78
N CYS A 74 -5.19 16.78 11.85
CA CYS A 74 -4.38 17.16 10.69
C CYS A 74 -3.30 16.14 10.29
N GLY A 75 -3.03 15.13 11.12
CA GLY A 75 -2.06 14.06 10.83
C GLY A 75 -0.59 14.47 10.99
N MET A 76 -0.32 15.72 11.38
CA MET A 76 1.03 16.20 11.68
C MET A 76 1.56 15.58 12.98
N ILE A 77 2.87 15.38 13.02
CA ILE A 77 3.64 15.00 14.22
C ILE A 77 3.92 16.30 15.00
N ASP A 78 3.93 16.23 16.33
CA ASP A 78 4.37 17.37 17.14
C ASP A 78 5.88 17.59 16.94
N ALA A 79 6.29 18.84 16.75
CA ALA A 79 7.68 19.18 16.44
C ALA A 79 8.63 18.95 17.62
N ASP A 80 8.09 18.92 18.84
CA ASP A 80 8.86 18.83 20.09
C ASP A 80 9.15 17.39 20.56
N GLY A 81 8.72 16.37 19.81
CA GLY A 81 8.97 14.97 20.15
C GLY A 81 8.26 14.47 21.42
N ASN A 82 7.36 15.26 22.01
CA ASN A 82 6.57 14.84 23.17
C ASN A 82 5.48 13.84 22.77
N ASP A 83 5.30 12.82 23.61
CA ASP A 83 4.30 11.75 23.46
C ASP A 83 2.83 12.22 23.58
N SER A 84 2.58 13.53 23.66
CA SER A 84 1.24 14.11 23.67
C SER A 84 1.08 15.04 22.47
N VAL A 85 0.55 14.52 21.36
CA VAL A 85 0.01 15.40 20.32
C VAL A 85 -1.29 16.00 20.83
N GLU A 86 -1.12 17.12 21.50
CA GLU A 86 -2.20 17.92 22.03
C GLU A 86 -3.05 18.47 20.89
N VAL A 87 -4.28 17.94 20.75
CA VAL A 87 -5.24 18.37 19.71
C VAL A 87 -5.48 19.89 19.76
N HIS A 88 -5.38 20.50 20.94
CA HIS A 88 -5.54 21.93 21.16
C HIS A 88 -4.45 22.82 20.55
N ARG A 89 -3.29 22.27 20.15
CA ARG A 89 -2.30 23.02 19.35
C ARG A 89 -2.59 23.00 17.85
N CYS A 90 -3.57 22.20 17.41
CA CYS A 90 -3.91 22.14 16.00
C CYS A 90 -4.60 23.43 15.55
N LYS A 91 -3.95 24.18 14.64
CA LYS A 91 -4.51 25.40 14.05
C LYS A 91 -5.57 25.14 12.96
N HIS A 92 -5.82 23.88 12.61
CA HIS A 92 -6.83 23.55 11.63
C HIS A 92 -8.24 23.66 12.24
N PRO A 93 -9.22 24.20 11.47
CA PRO A 93 -10.60 24.29 11.94
C PRO A 93 -11.18 22.92 12.22
N ASP A 94 -12.22 22.88 13.04
CA ASP A 94 -12.96 21.65 13.38
C ASP A 94 -13.43 20.98 12.08
N PRO A 95 -12.98 19.75 11.81
CA PRO A 95 -13.38 19.05 10.60
C PRO A 95 -14.77 18.42 10.75
N ALA A 96 -15.42 18.15 9.61
CA ALA A 96 -16.65 17.36 9.57
C ALA A 96 -16.44 15.84 9.78
N TRP A 97 -15.22 15.43 10.16
CA TRP A 97 -14.86 14.04 10.45
C TRP A 97 -14.37 13.91 11.90
N HIS A 98 -14.65 12.76 12.52
CA HIS A 98 -14.26 12.50 13.90
C HIS A 98 -12.74 12.34 14.06
N ARG A 99 -12.09 11.67 13.11
CA ARG A 99 -10.66 11.32 13.21
C ARG A 99 -10.02 11.11 11.84
N LEU A 100 -8.76 11.54 11.72
CA LEU A 100 -7.86 11.25 10.63
C LEU A 100 -6.84 10.19 11.05
N TRP A 101 -6.65 9.19 10.19
CA TRP A 101 -5.62 8.18 10.32
C TRP A 101 -4.60 8.34 9.19
N VAL A 102 -3.32 8.40 9.53
CA VAL A 102 -2.22 8.43 8.56
C VAL A 102 -1.70 7.01 8.41
N GLY A 103 -2.03 6.36 7.29
CA GLY A 103 -1.63 4.97 7.04
C GLY A 103 -0.21 4.79 6.51
N MET A 104 0.38 5.81 5.90
CA MET A 104 1.75 5.80 5.40
C MET A 104 2.28 7.22 5.21
N ASP A 105 3.59 7.39 5.40
CA ASP A 105 4.32 8.59 4.97
C ASP A 105 4.84 8.38 3.55
N TYR A 106 5.04 9.48 2.83
CA TYR A 106 5.59 9.46 1.48
C TYR A 106 7.12 9.33 1.51
N GLN A 107 7.59 8.17 1.99
CA GLN A 107 9.00 7.87 2.21
C GLN A 107 9.35 6.45 1.76
N VAL A 108 10.64 6.19 1.54
CA VAL A 108 11.14 4.87 1.16
C VAL A 108 10.80 3.84 2.25
N PRO A 109 10.33 2.63 1.90
CA PRO A 109 10.09 2.13 0.53
C PRO A 109 8.63 2.30 0.04
N LEU A 110 7.76 2.94 0.82
CA LEU A 110 6.32 3.03 0.55
C LEU A 110 5.98 3.99 -0.60
N ASP A 111 6.78 5.04 -0.78
CA ASP A 111 6.67 5.98 -1.90
C ASP A 111 6.78 5.28 -3.26
N GLY A 112 7.75 4.37 -3.42
CA GLY A 112 7.95 3.57 -4.62
C GLY A 112 6.73 2.69 -4.93
N LEU A 113 6.17 2.03 -3.92
CA LEU A 113 4.95 1.23 -4.08
C LEU A 113 3.75 2.07 -4.52
N LEU A 114 3.62 3.27 -3.94
CA LEU A 114 2.57 4.21 -4.32
C LEU A 114 2.78 4.75 -5.74
N MET A 115 4.02 5.00 -6.14
CA MET A 115 4.38 5.39 -7.50
C MET A 115 4.07 4.28 -8.52
N LEU A 116 4.44 3.04 -8.23
CA LEU A 116 4.09 1.86 -9.05
C LEU A 116 2.57 1.75 -9.20
N GLY A 117 1.83 1.91 -8.12
CA GLY A 117 0.37 1.85 -8.14
C GLY A 117 -0.30 3.04 -8.84
N LYS A 118 0.29 4.23 -8.83
CA LYS A 118 -0.32 5.45 -9.39
C LYS A 118 0.07 5.69 -10.85
N PHE A 119 1.30 5.35 -11.22
CA PHE A 119 1.92 5.66 -12.51
C PHE A 119 2.42 4.43 -13.27
N GLY A 120 2.74 3.33 -12.57
CA GLY A 120 3.20 2.08 -13.19
C GLY A 120 2.08 1.16 -13.70
N HIS A 121 0.81 1.60 -13.63
CA HIS A 121 -0.36 0.80 -14.04
C HIS A 121 -0.49 -0.56 -13.33
N ASP A 122 0.07 -0.68 -12.12
CA ASP A 122 -0.01 -1.89 -11.31
C ASP A 122 -1.08 -1.79 -10.21
N PRO A 123 -2.31 -2.29 -10.42
CA PRO A 123 -3.33 -2.32 -9.38
C PRO A 123 -2.98 -3.28 -8.24
N ASN A 124 -2.10 -4.27 -8.46
CA ASN A 124 -1.70 -5.21 -7.43
C ASN A 124 -0.76 -4.54 -6.41
N ALA A 125 0.08 -3.60 -6.84
CA ALA A 125 0.85 -2.76 -5.93
C ALA A 125 -0.07 -1.98 -4.96
N CYS A 126 -1.17 -1.41 -5.46
CA CYS A 126 -2.17 -0.78 -4.61
C CYS A 126 -2.87 -1.76 -3.65
N ARG A 127 -3.22 -2.97 -4.13
CA ARG A 127 -3.84 -4.00 -3.27
C ARG A 127 -2.88 -4.52 -2.21
N ALA A 128 -1.61 -4.66 -2.52
CA ALA A 128 -0.57 -5.06 -1.57
C ALA A 128 -0.43 -4.02 -0.46
N LEU A 129 -0.36 -2.73 -0.83
CA LEU A 129 -0.38 -1.63 0.14
C LEU A 129 -1.64 -1.65 1.01
N GLY A 130 -2.81 -1.90 0.40
CA GLY A 130 -4.07 -2.04 1.14
C GLY A 130 -4.10 -3.22 2.11
N ARG A 131 -3.55 -4.37 1.72
CA ARG A 131 -3.42 -5.53 2.62
C ARG A 131 -2.44 -5.24 3.74
N TRP A 132 -1.30 -4.62 3.44
CA TRP A 132 -0.30 -4.25 4.44
C TRP A 132 -0.87 -3.26 5.46
N LEU A 133 -1.50 -2.17 4.99
CA LEU A 133 -2.12 -1.17 5.86
C LEU A 133 -3.28 -1.77 6.66
N GLY A 134 -4.10 -2.58 6.00
CA GLY A 134 -5.27 -3.21 6.60
C GLY A 134 -4.93 -4.05 7.84
N LYS A 135 -3.86 -4.86 7.78
CA LYS A 135 -3.40 -5.66 8.94
C LYS A 135 -3.13 -4.82 10.18
N ARG A 136 -2.73 -3.55 10.00
CA ARG A 136 -2.34 -2.66 11.10
C ARG A 136 -3.51 -1.90 11.69
N ILE A 137 -4.44 -1.46 10.84
CA ILE A 137 -5.57 -0.62 11.28
C ILE A 137 -6.77 -1.44 11.75
N LEU A 138 -6.89 -2.72 11.37
CA LEU A 138 -8.04 -3.56 11.74
C LEU A 138 -8.22 -3.68 13.24
N ASN A 139 -7.13 -3.81 14.00
CA ASN A 139 -7.18 -3.87 15.46
C ASN A 139 -7.73 -2.56 16.04
N SER A 140 -7.27 -1.41 15.54
CA SER A 140 -7.74 -0.10 16.00
C SER A 140 -9.23 0.11 15.81
N PHE A 141 -9.80 -0.31 14.67
CA PHE A 141 -11.26 -0.21 14.46
C PHE A 141 -12.05 -1.16 15.35
N HIS A 142 -11.53 -2.37 15.58
CA HIS A 142 -12.16 -3.33 16.46
C HIS A 142 -12.18 -2.83 17.92
N ASP A 143 -11.08 -2.27 18.40
CA ASP A 143 -10.95 -1.72 19.76
C ASP A 143 -11.89 -0.51 19.98
N GLU A 144 -12.17 0.27 18.93
CA GLU A 144 -13.16 1.35 18.94
C GLU A 144 -14.62 0.85 18.81
N GLY A 145 -14.86 -0.47 18.85
CA GLY A 145 -16.20 -1.07 18.77
C GLY A 145 -16.82 -1.06 17.36
N CYS A 146 -16.06 -0.68 16.33
CA CYS A 146 -16.52 -0.68 14.95
C CYS A 146 -16.23 -2.03 14.29
N SER A 147 -17.15 -2.98 14.42
CA SER A 147 -16.97 -4.33 13.88
C SER A 147 -17.10 -4.40 12.36
N THR A 148 -17.92 -3.56 11.71
CA THR A 148 -18.17 -3.66 10.26
C THR A 148 -18.16 -2.28 9.59
N PRO A 149 -16.98 -1.64 9.47
CA PRO A 149 -16.91 -0.30 8.92
C PRO A 149 -17.36 -0.26 7.45
N LEU A 150 -18.06 0.81 7.09
CA LEU A 150 -18.34 1.16 5.70
C LEU A 150 -17.13 1.90 5.13
N VAL A 151 -16.49 1.33 4.11
CA VAL A 151 -15.33 1.89 3.42
C VAL A 151 -15.78 2.47 2.09
N ILE A 152 -15.53 3.78 1.90
CA ILE A 152 -15.92 4.50 0.69
C ILE A 152 -14.68 5.15 0.08
N PRO A 153 -14.13 4.61 -1.02
CA PRO A 153 -12.94 5.18 -1.64
C PRO A 153 -13.26 6.49 -2.35
N MET A 154 -12.38 7.47 -2.23
CA MET A 154 -12.50 8.75 -2.94
C MET A 154 -12.50 8.52 -4.46
N PRO A 155 -13.44 9.11 -5.23
CA PRO A 155 -13.53 8.90 -6.67
C PRO A 155 -12.36 9.54 -7.43
N SER A 156 -11.87 8.81 -8.44
CA SER A 156 -10.90 9.33 -9.41
C SER A 156 -11.60 10.07 -10.55
N THR A 157 -10.86 10.88 -11.31
CA THR A 157 -11.44 11.57 -12.47
C THR A 157 -11.64 10.59 -13.63
N PRO A 158 -12.68 10.77 -14.47
CA PRO A 158 -12.92 9.91 -15.64
C PRO A 158 -11.71 9.83 -16.58
N SER A 159 -10.98 10.95 -16.76
CA SER A 159 -9.75 10.97 -17.55
C SER A 159 -8.66 10.04 -16.98
N LYS A 160 -8.43 10.07 -15.66
CA LYS A 160 -7.45 9.18 -14.99
C LYS A 160 -7.91 7.72 -14.96
N LEU A 161 -9.22 7.48 -14.87
CA LEU A 161 -9.78 6.13 -14.96
C LEU A 161 -9.60 5.56 -16.37
N ARG A 162 -9.84 6.36 -17.42
CA ARG A 162 -9.60 5.93 -18.80
C ARG A 162 -8.11 5.70 -19.07
N SER A 163 -7.22 6.53 -18.53
CA SER A 163 -5.79 6.37 -18.76
C SER A 163 -5.24 5.12 -18.07
N ARG A 164 -5.60 4.88 -16.80
CA ARG A 164 -4.99 3.80 -15.99
C ARG A 164 -5.85 2.55 -15.85
N GLY A 165 -7.16 2.62 -16.10
CA GLY A 165 -8.10 1.50 -16.00
C GLY A 165 -8.61 1.21 -14.58
N TYR A 166 -8.11 1.87 -13.54
CA TYR A 166 -8.55 1.65 -12.15
C TYR A 166 -8.39 2.90 -11.26
N ASN A 167 -9.12 2.94 -10.15
CA ASN A 167 -8.91 3.91 -9.06
C ASN A 167 -7.92 3.35 -8.02
N PRO A 168 -6.77 3.99 -7.72
CA PRO A 168 -5.75 3.43 -6.82
C PRO A 168 -6.28 3.32 -5.39
N VAL A 169 -7.06 4.31 -4.95
CA VAL A 169 -7.68 4.34 -3.62
C VAL A 169 -8.67 3.19 -3.48
N GLU A 170 -9.41 2.89 -4.54
CA GLU A 170 -10.30 1.73 -4.57
C GLU A 170 -9.53 0.41 -4.47
N GLN A 171 -8.40 0.28 -5.17
CA GLN A 171 -7.58 -0.94 -5.10
C GLN A 171 -6.94 -1.11 -3.71
N ILE A 172 -6.55 -0.03 -3.04
CA ILE A 172 -6.13 -0.05 -1.63
C ILE A 172 -7.29 -0.54 -0.75
N ALA A 173 -8.48 0.03 -0.90
CA ALA A 173 -9.66 -0.39 -0.13
C ALA A 173 -10.01 -1.87 -0.35
N ARG A 174 -9.92 -2.37 -1.60
CA ARG A 174 -10.09 -3.79 -1.92
C ARG A 174 -9.07 -4.68 -1.21
N GLY A 175 -7.81 -4.26 -1.17
CA GLY A 175 -6.76 -4.95 -0.42
C GLY A 175 -7.05 -5.02 1.08
N TRP A 176 -7.54 -3.93 1.66
CA TRP A 176 -7.93 -3.90 3.08
C TRP A 176 -9.09 -4.86 3.38
N VAL A 177 -10.17 -4.83 2.58
CA VAL A 177 -11.29 -5.78 2.75
C VAL A 177 -10.84 -7.23 2.60
N GLN A 178 -9.92 -7.50 1.67
CA GLN A 178 -9.36 -8.84 1.49
C GLN A 178 -8.63 -9.32 2.74
N VAL A 179 -7.83 -8.45 3.36
CA VAL A 179 -7.01 -8.86 4.53
C VAL A 179 -7.84 -9.04 5.79
N ALA A 180 -8.92 -8.29 5.96
CA ALA A 180 -9.85 -8.46 7.08
C ALA A 180 -10.37 -9.91 7.16
N LYS A 181 -10.77 -10.46 6.01
CA LYS A 181 -11.22 -11.86 5.89
C LYS A 181 -10.15 -12.85 6.33
N THR A 182 -8.89 -12.61 5.97
CA THR A 182 -7.78 -13.51 6.31
C THR A 182 -7.31 -13.37 7.76
N CYS A 183 -7.55 -12.22 8.40
CA CYS A 183 -7.18 -11.95 9.78
C CYS A 183 -8.27 -12.31 10.80
N GLY A 184 -9.39 -12.91 10.36
CA GLY A 184 -10.48 -13.30 11.26
C GLY A 184 -11.36 -12.12 11.74
N HIS A 185 -11.22 -10.94 11.14
CA HIS A 185 -12.12 -9.83 11.41
C HIS A 185 -13.33 -9.88 10.46
N PRO A 186 -14.54 -9.51 10.93
CA PRO A 186 -15.66 -9.23 10.04
C PRO A 186 -15.22 -8.26 8.93
N PRO A 187 -15.46 -8.59 7.64
CA PRO A 187 -14.95 -7.78 6.55
C PRO A 187 -15.67 -6.42 6.50
N PRO A 188 -14.92 -5.31 6.33
CA PRO A 188 -15.54 -4.02 6.05
C PRO A 188 -16.40 -4.07 4.79
N ARG A 189 -17.50 -3.32 4.78
CA ARG A 189 -18.36 -3.17 3.60
C ARG A 189 -17.72 -2.14 2.68
N LEU A 190 -17.36 -2.52 1.46
CA LEU A 190 -16.79 -1.60 0.46
C LEU A 190 -17.87 -1.13 -0.51
N GLU A 191 -18.13 0.18 -0.54
CA GLU A 191 -19.07 0.80 -1.48
C GLU A 191 -18.33 1.69 -2.48
N CYS A 192 -18.01 1.11 -3.64
CA CYS A 192 -17.41 1.84 -4.75
C CYS A 192 -18.49 2.61 -5.51
N GLY A 193 -18.52 3.94 -5.38
CA GLY A 193 -19.42 4.81 -6.15
C GLY A 193 -20.48 5.54 -5.33
N LEU A 194 -20.52 5.34 -4.01
CA LEU A 194 -21.38 6.13 -3.13
C LEU A 194 -20.98 7.63 -3.15
N LEU A 195 -19.69 7.92 -3.31
CA LEU A 195 -19.19 9.26 -3.54
C LEU A 195 -19.14 9.58 -5.03
N LEU A 196 -19.90 10.60 -5.43
CA LEU A 196 -19.84 11.18 -6.76
C LEU A 196 -18.95 12.42 -6.77
N ARG A 197 -18.07 12.50 -7.76
CA ARG A 197 -17.24 13.69 -7.95
C ARG A 197 -18.09 14.77 -8.63
N ARG A 198 -18.53 15.79 -7.87
CA ARG A 198 -19.29 16.93 -8.42
C ARG A 198 -18.44 17.86 -9.28
N GLU A 199 -17.16 18.05 -8.96
CA GLU A 199 -16.30 19.02 -9.64
C GLU A 199 -14.95 18.43 -10.09
N HIS A 200 -14.52 18.83 -11.29
CA HIS A 200 -13.19 18.55 -11.82
C HIS A 200 -12.21 19.66 -11.42
N GLY A 201 -11.93 19.78 -10.12
CA GLY A 201 -10.88 20.69 -9.66
C GLY A 201 -9.52 20.34 -10.30
N PRO A 202 -8.63 21.34 -10.51
CA PRO A 202 -7.31 21.10 -11.07
C PRO A 202 -6.52 20.09 -10.22
N SER A 203 -5.50 19.48 -10.83
CA SER A 203 -4.51 18.68 -10.11
C SER A 203 -4.06 19.41 -8.83
N GLN A 204 -3.97 18.72 -7.70
CA GLN A 204 -3.43 19.32 -6.47
C GLN A 204 -2.01 19.86 -6.66
N SER A 205 -1.24 19.35 -7.65
CA SER A 205 0.05 19.93 -8.04
C SER A 205 -0.03 21.34 -8.65
N ARG A 206 -1.22 21.78 -9.06
CA ARG A 206 -1.50 23.14 -9.54
C ARG A 206 -2.26 23.99 -8.52
N ARG A 207 -2.62 23.43 -7.37
CA ARG A 207 -3.03 24.26 -6.24
C ARG A 207 -1.75 24.80 -5.63
N GLN A 208 -1.34 25.99 -6.08
CA GLN A 208 -0.49 26.83 -5.24
C GLN A 208 -1.17 26.89 -3.87
N GLY A 209 -0.40 26.67 -2.81
CA GLY A 209 -0.86 26.89 -1.45
C GLY A 209 -1.18 28.38 -1.28
N LYS A 210 -2.32 28.83 -1.80
CA LYS A 210 -2.94 30.07 -1.39
C LYS A 210 -3.57 29.77 -0.04
N GLU A 211 -2.82 30.20 0.97
CA GLU A 211 -3.23 30.53 2.34
C GLU A 211 -4.07 29.47 3.05
N ARG A 212 -3.41 28.74 3.95
CA ARG A 212 -3.97 28.39 5.25
C ARG A 212 -2.91 28.52 6.32
#